data_AF-A0A3B3D8E5-F1
#
_entry.id   AF-A0A3B3D8E5-F1
#
_cell.length_a   1.000
_cell.length_b   1.000
_cell.length_c   1.000
_cell.angle_alpha   90.00
_cell.angle_beta   90.00
_cell.angle_gamma   90.00
#
_symmetry.space_group_name_H-M   'P 1'
#
loop_
_entity.id
_entity.type
_entity.pdbx_description
1 polymer ?
#
loop_
_entity_poly.entity_id
_entity_poly.type
_entity_poly.pdbx_seq_one_letter_code
_entity_poly.pdbx_strand_id
1 'polypeptide(L)'
;MVCSSPPTSSSNGKNPLGINGTTWSSILLVIIQDLKINMAATGSKSVLFVCLGNICRSPIAEAVFRKLATDSGVVDQWVIDSAATSDWNTGSSPDTRGLACLRKHGIETSHRARQVTKDDFMSFSYILCMDDSNLSDLNRKAKSVKNSTAKIELLGSYDPQNELIIKDPYYGDDKDFEKVYEQCLRCCRAFLEKNA
;
A
#
# COMPACT_ATOMS: atom_id res chain seq x y z
N MET A 1 -17.47 8.98 85.99
CA MET A 1 -17.43 10.45 85.99
C MET A 1 -17.55 10.87 84.51
N VAL A 2 -18.75 11.13 83.98
CA VAL A 2 -19.29 12.48 83.60
C VAL A 2 -18.19 13.42 83.08
N CYS A 3 -18.20 14.04 81.90
CA CYS A 3 -19.25 14.61 81.00
C CYS A 3 -18.79 14.48 79.50
N SER A 4 -19.52 14.79 78.41
CA SER A 4 -20.95 15.07 78.08
C SER A 4 -21.15 14.97 76.53
N SER A 5 -22.31 15.39 75.99
CA SER A 5 -22.77 15.13 74.59
C SER A 5 -22.85 16.41 73.68
N PRO A 6 -23.62 16.51 72.55
CA PRO A 6 -23.08 16.46 71.17
C PRO A 6 -23.37 17.73 70.28
N PRO A 7 -24.02 17.68 69.07
CA PRO A 7 -23.42 17.60 67.72
C PRO A 7 -23.83 18.75 66.74
N THR A 8 -23.21 18.81 65.55
CA THR A 8 -23.76 19.30 64.24
C THR A 8 -22.69 19.16 63.14
N SER A 9 -22.93 19.07 61.83
CA SER A 9 -24.10 18.68 61.01
C SER A 9 -23.70 18.71 59.52
N SER A 10 -24.35 17.92 58.64
CA SER A 10 -24.43 18.16 57.17
C SER A 10 -23.12 17.96 56.36
N SER A 11 -23.10 17.47 55.11
CA SER A 11 -24.17 17.15 54.14
C SER A 11 -23.88 15.86 53.35
N ASN A 12 -24.94 15.29 52.77
CA ASN A 12 -24.86 14.22 51.77
C ASN A 12 -24.18 14.69 50.47
N GLY A 13 -23.44 13.78 49.83
CA GLY A 13 -22.84 13.97 48.51
C GLY A 13 -22.60 12.66 47.77
N LYS A 14 -23.66 11.87 47.52
CA LYS A 14 -23.57 10.74 46.59
C LYS A 14 -23.36 11.29 45.17
N ASN A 15 -22.16 11.12 44.60
CA ASN A 15 -21.96 11.20 43.16
C ASN A 15 -22.11 9.79 42.56
N PRO A 16 -23.20 9.49 41.83
CA PRO A 16 -23.25 8.32 40.98
C PRO A 16 -22.54 8.66 39.66
N LEU A 17 -21.46 7.95 39.34
CA LEU A 17 -20.93 7.69 37.99
C LEU A 17 -19.64 6.88 38.14
N GLY A 18 -19.79 5.55 38.14
CA GLY A 18 -18.66 4.64 38.14
C GLY A 18 -17.99 4.62 36.77
N ILE A 19 -17.08 5.56 36.53
CA ILE A 19 -16.18 5.52 35.37
C ILE A 19 -15.08 4.48 35.63
N ASN A 20 -15.34 3.24 35.22
CA ASN A 20 -14.32 2.19 35.21
C ASN A 20 -13.13 2.65 34.36
N GLY A 21 -11.92 2.57 34.94
CA GLY A 21 -10.70 3.04 34.29
C GLY A 21 -10.35 2.20 33.07
N THR A 22 -10.69 2.70 31.88
CA THR A 22 -10.04 2.27 30.64
C THR A 22 -8.59 2.72 30.68
N THR A 23 -7.66 1.77 30.56
CA THR A 23 -6.24 2.11 30.54
C THR A 23 -5.92 2.92 29.28
N TRP A 24 -4.90 3.79 29.36
CA TRP A 24 -4.41 4.54 28.19
C TRP A 24 -4.07 3.64 27.00
N SER A 25 -3.63 2.40 27.26
CA SER A 25 -3.39 1.38 26.23
C SER A 25 -4.69 0.96 25.51
N SER A 26 -5.79 0.79 26.23
CA SER A 26 -7.10 0.47 25.65
C SER A 26 -7.67 1.63 24.83
N ILE A 27 -7.52 2.87 25.31
CA ILE A 27 -7.96 4.07 24.59
C ILE A 27 -7.15 4.24 23.30
N LEU A 28 -5.83 4.05 23.35
CA LEU A 28 -4.97 4.09 22.17
C LEU A 28 -5.31 2.97 21.17
N LEU A 29 -5.62 1.75 21.65
CA LEU A 29 -6.04 0.64 20.78
C LEU A 29 -7.37 0.95 20.08
N VAL A 30 -8.34 1.49 20.81
CA VAL A 30 -9.65 1.89 20.25
C VAL A 30 -9.47 3.02 19.25
N ILE A 31 -8.67 4.05 19.53
CA ILE A 31 -8.38 5.13 18.56
C ILE A 31 -7.69 4.59 17.30
N ILE A 32 -6.74 3.66 17.42
CA ILE A 32 -6.09 3.01 16.26
C ILE A 32 -7.10 2.15 15.48
N GLN A 33 -8.00 1.46 16.17
CA GLN A 33 -9.06 0.66 15.56
C GLN A 33 -10.08 1.55 14.82
N ASP A 34 -10.52 2.64 15.44
CA ASP A 34 -11.46 3.62 14.90
C ASP A 34 -10.85 4.42 13.74
N LEU A 35 -9.55 4.73 13.78
CA LEU A 35 -8.82 5.31 12.64
C LEU A 35 -8.79 4.32 11.46
N LYS A 36 -8.52 3.03 11.70
CA LYS A 36 -8.58 1.99 10.65
C LYS A 36 -10.00 1.79 10.12
N ILE A 37 -11.01 1.84 10.97
CA ILE A 37 -12.43 1.72 10.59
C ILE A 37 -12.89 2.94 9.77
N ASN A 38 -12.49 4.16 10.15
CA ASN A 38 -12.82 5.36 9.40
C ASN A 38 -12.09 5.44 8.05
N MET A 39 -10.82 5.03 7.97
CA MET A 39 -10.09 4.86 6.70
C MET A 39 -10.76 3.81 5.78
N ALA A 40 -11.36 2.76 6.35
CA ALA A 40 -12.14 1.77 5.58
C ALA A 40 -13.54 2.27 5.18
N ALA A 41 -14.12 3.23 5.92
CA ALA A 41 -15.45 3.79 5.65
C ALA A 41 -15.46 4.77 4.47
N THR A 42 -14.35 5.47 4.20
CA THR A 42 -14.12 6.16 2.93
C THR A 42 -13.33 5.24 2.00
N GLY A 43 -14.02 4.49 1.13
CA GLY A 43 -13.45 3.36 0.37
C GLY A 43 -12.04 3.61 -0.19
N SER A 44 -11.03 3.07 0.49
CA SER A 44 -9.62 3.26 0.16
C SER A 44 -9.31 2.71 -1.24
N LYS A 45 -8.60 3.51 -2.03
CA LYS A 45 -8.15 3.15 -3.38
C LYS A 45 -7.02 2.14 -3.24
N SER A 46 -6.96 1.14 -4.13
CA SER A 46 -5.95 0.08 -4.01
C SER A 46 -5.28 -0.25 -5.34
N VAL A 47 -3.94 -0.25 -5.37
CA VAL A 47 -3.13 -0.58 -6.55
C VAL A 47 -2.02 -1.60 -6.23
N LEU A 48 -1.94 -2.64 -7.06
CA LEU A 48 -0.91 -3.67 -7.02
C LEU A 48 -0.07 -3.61 -8.30
N PHE A 49 1.23 -3.35 -8.15
CA PHE A 49 2.16 -3.35 -9.28
C PHE A 49 2.72 -4.76 -9.52
N VAL A 50 2.66 -5.26 -10.78
CA VAL A 50 3.05 -6.65 -11.08
C VAL A 50 4.06 -6.74 -12.22
N CYS A 51 5.14 -7.49 -12.00
CA CYS A 51 6.03 -7.95 -13.07
C CYS A 51 6.29 -9.45 -12.92
N LEU A 52 7.12 -10.04 -13.78
CA LEU A 52 7.39 -11.50 -13.75
C LEU A 52 7.86 -11.97 -12.37
N GLY A 53 8.97 -11.42 -11.85
CA GLY A 53 9.64 -11.91 -10.65
C GLY A 53 9.72 -10.95 -9.45
N ASN A 54 9.03 -9.81 -9.47
CA ASN A 54 8.92 -8.83 -8.36
C ASN A 54 10.22 -8.40 -7.67
N ILE A 55 11.34 -8.39 -8.40
CA ILE A 55 12.63 -7.88 -7.90
C ILE A 55 13.15 -6.65 -8.68
N CYS A 56 12.73 -6.45 -9.94
CA CYS A 56 13.17 -5.31 -10.76
C CYS A 56 12.07 -4.26 -10.90
N ARG A 57 11.12 -4.47 -11.82
CA ARG A 57 10.19 -3.44 -12.31
C ARG A 57 9.09 -3.07 -11.32
N SER A 58 8.36 -4.05 -10.76
CA SER A 58 7.23 -3.74 -9.88
C SER A 58 7.60 -3.12 -8.52
N PRO A 59 8.73 -3.46 -7.86
CA PRO A 59 9.17 -2.73 -6.67
C PRO A 59 9.59 -1.28 -6.95
N ILE A 60 10.12 -0.99 -8.15
CA ILE A 60 10.41 0.39 -8.59
C ILE A 60 9.11 1.17 -8.73
N ALA A 61 8.13 0.62 -9.48
CA ALA A 61 6.82 1.26 -9.66
C ALA A 61 6.10 1.54 -8.34
N GLU A 62 6.12 0.58 -7.41
CA GLU A 62 5.53 0.72 -6.08
C GLU A 62 6.19 1.82 -5.26
N ALA A 63 7.53 1.82 -5.16
CA ALA A 63 8.27 2.81 -4.39
C ALA A 63 8.08 4.23 -4.97
N VAL A 64 8.04 4.35 -6.30
CA VAL A 64 7.74 5.60 -7.02
C VAL A 64 6.32 6.08 -6.75
N PHE A 65 5.30 5.21 -6.89
CA PHE A 65 3.92 5.59 -6.64
C PHE A 65 3.69 5.97 -5.17
N ARG A 66 4.29 5.22 -4.23
CA ARG A 66 4.23 5.53 -2.79
C ARG A 66 4.87 6.89 -2.49
N LYS A 67 6.01 7.22 -3.11
CA LYS A 67 6.65 8.54 -2.98
C LYS A 67 5.74 9.65 -3.51
N LEU A 68 5.18 9.50 -4.71
CA LEU A 68 4.26 10.47 -5.31
C LEU A 68 3.01 10.70 -4.44
N ALA A 69 2.35 9.63 -3.98
CA ALA A 69 1.19 9.73 -3.11
C ALA A 69 1.51 10.37 -1.75
N THR A 70 2.73 10.17 -1.23
CA THR A 70 3.22 10.82 0.00
C THR A 70 3.44 12.31 -0.23
N ASP A 71 4.12 12.69 -1.32
CA ASP A 71 4.40 14.09 -1.67
C ASP A 71 3.11 14.88 -1.96
N SER A 72 2.09 14.22 -2.51
CA SER A 72 0.75 14.79 -2.73
C SER A 72 -0.15 14.76 -1.48
N GLY A 73 0.30 14.23 -0.35
CA GLY A 73 -0.47 14.20 0.91
C GLY A 73 -1.68 13.25 0.89
N VAL A 74 -1.71 12.25 0.00
CA VAL A 74 -2.84 11.33 -0.18
C VAL A 74 -2.50 9.86 0.10
N VAL A 75 -1.26 9.55 0.52
CA VAL A 75 -0.79 8.16 0.73
C VAL A 75 -1.70 7.34 1.65
N ASP A 76 -2.29 7.93 2.70
CA ASP A 76 -3.18 7.23 3.63
C ASP A 76 -4.52 6.82 3.00
N GLN A 77 -4.88 7.37 1.84
CA GLN A 77 -6.06 6.96 1.08
C GLN A 77 -5.81 5.72 0.21
N TRP A 78 -4.54 5.29 0.08
CA TRP A 78 -4.10 4.26 -0.87
C TRP A 78 -3.50 3.02 -0.20
N VAL A 79 -4.04 1.85 -0.53
CA VAL A 79 -3.33 0.57 -0.35
C VAL A 79 -2.42 0.34 -1.56
N ILE A 80 -1.11 0.30 -1.31
CA ILE A 80 -0.06 0.23 -2.35
C ILE A 80 0.83 -0.98 -2.05
N ASP A 81 1.06 -1.84 -3.03
CA ASP A 81 1.91 -3.04 -2.91
C ASP A 81 2.46 -3.49 -4.29
N SER A 82 3.38 -4.46 -4.31
CA SER A 82 3.85 -5.11 -5.52
C SER A 82 4.02 -6.63 -5.41
N ALA A 83 3.82 -7.34 -6.53
CA ALA A 83 3.87 -8.80 -6.59
C ALA A 83 4.40 -9.36 -7.93
N ALA A 84 4.58 -10.68 -7.98
CA ALA A 84 5.15 -11.48 -9.07
C ALA A 84 4.09 -12.38 -9.74
N THR A 85 4.21 -12.62 -11.05
CA THR A 85 3.42 -13.70 -11.70
C THR A 85 4.01 -15.08 -11.41
N SER A 86 5.34 -15.20 -11.28
CA SER A 86 6.04 -16.41 -10.81
C SER A 86 6.27 -16.39 -9.29
N ASP A 87 6.82 -17.48 -8.75
CA ASP A 87 7.17 -17.67 -7.34
C ASP A 87 8.69 -17.66 -7.07
N TRP A 88 9.51 -17.65 -8.13
CA TRP A 88 10.96 -17.92 -8.11
C TRP A 88 11.78 -17.08 -7.13
N ASN A 89 11.35 -15.85 -6.86
CA ASN A 89 12.06 -14.89 -6.01
C ASN A 89 11.36 -14.65 -4.66
N THR A 90 10.37 -15.46 -4.28
CA THR A 90 9.56 -15.19 -3.07
C THR A 90 10.45 -15.07 -1.82
N GLY A 91 10.33 -13.96 -1.10
CA GLY A 91 11.14 -13.60 0.06
C GLY A 91 12.44 -12.84 -0.26
N SER A 92 12.86 -12.74 -1.52
CA SER A 92 14.06 -11.97 -1.92
C SER A 92 13.86 -10.46 -1.78
N SER A 93 14.95 -9.72 -1.57
CA SER A 93 14.97 -8.27 -1.76
C SER A 93 14.90 -7.91 -3.26
N PRO A 94 14.51 -6.67 -3.61
CA PRO A 94 14.68 -6.16 -4.96
C PRO A 94 16.15 -6.21 -5.43
N ASP A 95 16.34 -6.21 -6.75
CA ASP A 95 17.64 -6.23 -7.41
C ASP A 95 18.48 -5.02 -6.98
N THR A 96 19.76 -5.25 -6.68
CA THR A 96 20.65 -4.22 -6.15
C THR A 96 20.86 -3.04 -7.11
N ARG A 97 20.74 -3.25 -8.43
CA ARG A 97 20.74 -2.19 -9.46
C ARG A 97 19.49 -1.33 -9.39
N GLY A 98 18.32 -1.96 -9.22
CA GLY A 98 17.05 -1.26 -9.00
C GLY A 98 17.05 -0.44 -7.71
N LEU A 99 17.54 -1.02 -6.61
CA LEU A 99 17.73 -0.31 -5.34
C LEU A 99 18.74 0.85 -5.46
N ALA A 100 19.80 0.70 -6.27
CA ALA A 100 20.75 1.77 -6.53
C ALA A 100 20.14 2.91 -7.37
N CYS A 101 19.32 2.58 -8.38
CA CYS A 101 18.55 3.56 -9.15
C CYS A 101 17.59 4.35 -8.23
N LEU A 102 16.75 3.68 -7.43
CA LEU A 102 15.84 4.34 -6.49
C LEU A 102 16.58 5.29 -5.52
N ARG A 103 17.73 4.87 -4.96
CA ARG A 103 18.54 5.72 -4.08
C ARG A 103 19.13 6.96 -4.79
N LYS A 104 19.49 6.88 -6.07
CA LYS A 104 19.93 8.06 -6.87
C LYS A 104 18.84 9.15 -6.91
N HIS A 105 17.56 8.75 -6.82
CA HIS A 105 16.38 9.62 -6.80
C HIS A 105 15.82 9.90 -5.40
N GLY A 106 16.55 9.55 -4.33
CA GLY A 106 16.12 9.78 -2.95
C GLY A 106 14.94 8.92 -2.50
N ILE A 107 14.74 7.76 -3.13
CA ILE A 107 13.69 6.79 -2.79
C ILE A 107 14.33 5.53 -2.20
N GLU A 108 13.75 5.02 -1.12
CA GLU A 108 14.13 3.74 -0.51
C GLU A 108 12.91 2.79 -0.44
N THR A 109 13.18 1.49 -0.40
CA THR A 109 12.15 0.47 -0.19
C THR A 109 12.71 -0.72 0.58
N SER A 110 11.91 -1.24 1.50
CA SER A 110 12.20 -2.46 2.28
C SER A 110 11.52 -3.70 1.70
N HIS A 111 10.99 -3.61 0.46
CA HIS A 111 10.16 -4.66 -0.16
C HIS A 111 10.74 -6.07 -0.06
N ARG A 112 9.85 -7.07 -0.03
CA ARG A 112 10.19 -8.48 -0.13
C ARG A 112 9.28 -9.13 -1.16
N ALA A 113 9.89 -9.72 -2.17
CA ALA A 113 9.17 -10.22 -3.32
C ALA A 113 8.13 -11.27 -2.92
N ARG A 114 6.92 -11.17 -3.47
CA ARG A 114 5.81 -12.10 -3.21
C ARG A 114 5.09 -12.47 -4.50
N GLN A 115 4.47 -13.64 -4.56
CA GLN A 115 3.60 -14.00 -5.69
C GLN A 115 2.22 -13.32 -5.57
N VAL A 116 1.60 -13.04 -6.71
CA VAL A 116 0.17 -12.69 -6.81
C VAL A 116 -0.70 -13.87 -6.41
N THR A 117 -1.56 -13.65 -5.43
CA THR A 117 -2.52 -14.60 -4.85
C THR A 117 -3.90 -14.48 -5.53
N LYS A 118 -4.89 -15.27 -5.09
CA LYS A 118 -6.28 -15.11 -5.53
C LYS A 118 -6.95 -13.89 -4.89
N ASP A 119 -6.60 -13.59 -3.65
CA ASP A 119 -7.21 -12.52 -2.87
C ASP A 119 -6.82 -11.14 -3.42
N ASP A 120 -5.63 -11.01 -4.01
CA ASP A 120 -5.20 -9.81 -4.73
C ASP A 120 -6.21 -9.35 -5.80
N PHE A 121 -6.83 -10.27 -6.53
CA PHE A 121 -7.84 -9.96 -7.57
C PHE A 121 -9.20 -9.51 -7.02
N MET A 122 -9.43 -9.67 -5.72
CA MET A 122 -10.65 -9.27 -5.01
C MET A 122 -10.43 -8.02 -4.14
N SER A 123 -9.21 -7.82 -3.64
CA SER A 123 -8.83 -6.74 -2.71
C SER A 123 -8.25 -5.50 -3.40
N PHE A 124 -7.62 -5.64 -4.57
CA PHE A 124 -7.07 -4.51 -5.32
C PHE A 124 -8.06 -3.99 -6.37
N SER A 125 -8.21 -2.66 -6.42
CA SER A 125 -9.02 -1.98 -7.43
C SER A 125 -8.32 -1.99 -8.79
N TYR A 126 -6.99 -1.86 -8.76
CA TYR A 126 -6.11 -1.85 -9.94
C TYR A 126 -4.97 -2.86 -9.79
N ILE A 127 -4.72 -3.64 -10.84
CA ILE A 127 -3.50 -4.43 -10.99
C ILE A 127 -2.77 -3.92 -12.23
N LEU A 128 -1.68 -3.19 -12.03
CA LEU A 128 -0.92 -2.51 -13.08
C LEU A 128 0.36 -3.30 -13.38
N CYS A 129 0.46 -3.81 -14.61
CA CYS A 129 1.54 -4.71 -15.01
C CYS A 129 2.45 -4.12 -16.11
N MET A 130 3.63 -4.70 -16.30
CA MET A 130 4.71 -4.04 -17.03
C MET A 130 4.76 -4.38 -18.53
N ASP A 131 4.30 -5.56 -18.92
CA ASP A 131 4.36 -6.07 -20.29
C ASP A 131 3.18 -7.02 -20.62
N ASP A 132 3.01 -7.33 -21.91
CA ASP A 132 1.93 -8.20 -22.41
C ASP A 132 1.98 -9.63 -21.85
N SER A 133 3.17 -10.14 -21.49
CA SER A 133 3.29 -11.46 -20.87
C SER A 133 2.72 -11.45 -19.45
N ASN A 134 3.00 -10.39 -18.69
CA ASN A 134 2.41 -10.19 -17.36
C ASN A 134 0.89 -10.00 -17.48
N LEU A 135 0.42 -9.22 -18.45
CA LEU A 135 -1.01 -9.01 -18.70
C LEU A 135 -1.74 -10.32 -19.05
N SER A 136 -1.15 -11.14 -19.92
CA SER A 136 -1.67 -12.45 -20.30
C SER A 136 -1.72 -13.43 -19.11
N ASP A 137 -0.65 -13.48 -18.31
CA ASP A 137 -0.58 -14.28 -17.08
C ASP A 137 -1.63 -13.88 -16.04
N LEU A 138 -1.78 -12.58 -15.79
CA LEU A 138 -2.74 -12.05 -14.84
C LEU A 138 -4.18 -12.33 -15.29
N ASN A 139 -4.51 -12.08 -16.56
CA ASN A 139 -5.82 -12.40 -17.12
C ASN A 139 -6.12 -13.91 -17.07
N ARG A 140 -5.11 -14.77 -17.27
CA ARG A 140 -5.26 -16.23 -17.11
C ARG A 140 -5.52 -16.63 -15.66
N LYS A 141 -4.81 -16.03 -14.70
CA LYS A 141 -5.04 -16.25 -13.26
C LYS A 141 -6.42 -15.75 -12.81
N ALA A 142 -6.82 -14.54 -13.23
CA ALA A 142 -8.10 -13.92 -12.89
C ALA A 142 -9.31 -14.78 -13.30
N LYS A 143 -9.27 -15.45 -14.46
CA LYS A 143 -10.32 -16.40 -14.91
C LYS A 143 -10.56 -17.57 -13.94
N SER A 144 -9.61 -17.86 -13.03
CA SER A 144 -9.75 -18.89 -11.99
C SER A 144 -10.28 -18.36 -10.64
N VAL A 145 -10.53 -17.05 -10.53
CA VAL A 145 -11.02 -16.36 -9.34
C VAL A 145 -12.48 -15.98 -9.55
N LYS A 146 -13.37 -16.49 -8.70
CA LYS A 146 -14.76 -16.03 -8.66
C LYS A 146 -14.78 -14.62 -8.04
N ASN A 147 -15.57 -13.72 -8.62
CA ASN A 147 -15.71 -12.33 -8.16
C ASN A 147 -14.41 -11.50 -8.20
N SER A 148 -13.55 -11.73 -9.19
CA SER A 148 -12.46 -10.80 -9.52
C SER A 148 -13.04 -9.41 -9.83
N THR A 149 -12.67 -8.40 -9.06
CA THR A 149 -13.10 -7.00 -9.20
C THR A 149 -11.98 -6.10 -9.74
N ALA A 150 -10.74 -6.53 -9.61
CA ALA A 150 -9.56 -5.79 -10.04
C ALA A 150 -9.56 -5.46 -11.53
N LYS A 151 -9.29 -4.19 -11.87
CA LYS A 151 -9.01 -3.75 -13.24
C LYS A 151 -7.55 -4.05 -13.58
N ILE A 152 -7.31 -4.94 -14.55
CA ILE A 152 -5.97 -5.39 -14.93
C ILE A 152 -5.52 -4.67 -16.20
N GLU A 153 -4.46 -3.86 -16.12
CA GLU A 153 -3.98 -2.99 -17.21
C GLU A 153 -2.45 -2.96 -17.29
N LEU A 154 -1.93 -2.49 -18.44
CA LEU A 154 -0.51 -2.13 -18.56
C LEU A 154 -0.27 -0.79 -17.88
N LEU A 155 0.77 -0.68 -17.04
CA LEU A 155 1.17 0.61 -16.44
C LEU A 155 1.51 1.65 -17.53
N GLY A 156 2.17 1.23 -18.61
CA GLY A 156 2.50 2.09 -19.76
C GLY A 156 1.29 2.64 -20.53
N SER A 157 0.07 2.13 -20.31
CA SER A 157 -1.17 2.74 -20.83
C SER A 157 -1.48 4.11 -20.21
N TYR A 158 -0.78 4.47 -19.14
CA TYR A 158 -0.83 5.78 -18.48
C TYR A 158 0.36 6.67 -18.86
N ASP A 159 1.28 6.24 -19.74
CA ASP A 159 2.40 7.09 -20.13
C ASP A 159 1.95 8.20 -21.11
N PRO A 160 2.11 9.51 -20.78
CA PRO A 160 1.87 10.59 -21.73
C PRO A 160 2.78 10.53 -22.98
N GLN A 161 3.88 9.78 -22.94
CA GLN A 161 4.74 9.54 -24.11
C GLN A 161 4.31 8.33 -24.96
N ASN A 162 3.25 7.60 -24.57
CA ASN A 162 2.71 6.40 -25.22
C ASN A 162 3.67 5.19 -25.26
N GLU A 163 4.66 5.10 -24.36
CA GLU A 163 5.52 3.92 -24.23
C GLU A 163 4.79 2.80 -23.44
N LEU A 164 3.97 2.01 -24.13
CA LEU A 164 3.08 1.01 -23.51
C LEU A 164 3.78 -0.08 -22.68
N ILE A 165 5.04 -0.42 -23.00
CA ILE A 165 5.74 -1.59 -22.46
C ILE A 165 6.98 -1.18 -21.67
N ILE A 166 6.96 -1.48 -20.37
CA ILE A 166 8.09 -1.29 -19.45
C ILE A 166 8.98 -2.54 -19.53
N LYS A 167 9.96 -2.49 -20.44
CA LYS A 167 10.85 -3.60 -20.79
C LYS A 167 11.61 -4.15 -19.57
N ASP A 168 11.85 -5.46 -19.54
CA ASP A 168 12.57 -6.09 -18.44
C ASP A 168 14.08 -5.74 -18.45
N PRO A 169 14.61 -5.06 -17.41
CA PRO A 169 16.01 -4.66 -17.36
C PRO A 169 16.93 -5.77 -16.82
N TYR A 170 16.43 -6.97 -16.50
CA TYR A 170 17.21 -8.00 -15.79
C TYR A 170 18.55 -8.35 -16.46
N TYR A 171 18.54 -8.48 -17.79
CA TYR A 171 19.73 -8.73 -18.64
C TYR A 171 20.39 -7.45 -19.18
N GLY A 172 19.88 -6.26 -18.79
CA GLY A 172 20.40 -4.95 -19.19
C GLY A 172 21.37 -4.34 -18.18
N ASP A 173 21.72 -3.08 -18.40
CA ASP A 173 22.63 -2.29 -17.54
C ASP A 173 21.89 -1.25 -16.67
N ASP A 174 22.65 -0.49 -15.88
CA ASP A 174 22.14 0.60 -15.02
C ASP A 174 21.23 1.61 -15.75
N LYS A 175 21.43 1.84 -17.06
CA LYS A 175 20.62 2.76 -17.86
C LYS A 175 19.26 2.16 -18.21
N ASP A 176 19.14 0.83 -18.29
CA ASP A 176 17.86 0.18 -18.50
C ASP A 176 17.01 0.21 -17.23
N PHE A 177 17.62 0.13 -16.04
CA PHE A 177 16.95 0.42 -14.78
C PHE A 177 16.52 1.89 -14.68
N GLU A 178 17.34 2.84 -15.15
CA GLU A 178 16.99 4.25 -15.18
C GLU A 178 15.78 4.53 -16.09
N LYS A 179 15.74 3.98 -17.31
CA LYS A 179 14.56 4.09 -18.21
C LYS A 179 13.30 3.51 -17.58
N VAL A 180 13.41 2.38 -16.89
CA VAL A 180 12.29 1.78 -16.14
C VAL A 180 11.79 2.73 -15.06
N TYR A 181 12.70 3.35 -14.29
CA TYR A 181 12.33 4.36 -13.30
C TYR A 181 11.65 5.58 -13.94
N GLU A 182 12.18 6.14 -15.03
CA GLU A 182 11.59 7.27 -15.74
C GLU A 182 10.18 6.96 -16.26
N GLN A 183 10.00 5.79 -16.90
CA GLN A 183 8.68 5.32 -17.35
C GLN A 183 7.73 5.14 -16.16
N CYS A 184 8.16 4.46 -15.09
CA CYS A 184 7.37 4.32 -13.87
C CYS A 184 6.95 5.68 -13.30
N LEU A 185 7.86 6.66 -13.25
CA LEU A 185 7.57 8.02 -12.75
C LEU A 185 6.51 8.74 -13.57
N ARG A 186 6.59 8.69 -14.91
CA ARG A 186 5.57 9.27 -15.80
C ARG A 186 4.21 8.60 -15.63
N CYS A 187 4.18 7.27 -15.72
CA CYS A 187 2.95 6.48 -15.63
C CYS A 187 2.27 6.60 -14.26
N CYS A 188 3.05 6.50 -13.17
CA CYS A 188 2.53 6.58 -11.81
C CYS A 188 1.96 7.96 -11.49
N ARG A 189 2.58 9.04 -12.00
CA ARG A 189 2.04 10.40 -11.86
C ARG A 189 0.71 10.56 -12.58
N ALA A 190 0.65 10.21 -13.86
CA ALA A 190 -0.59 10.29 -14.66
C ALA A 190 -1.70 9.37 -14.12
N PHE A 191 -1.35 8.18 -13.61
CA PHE A 191 -2.28 7.29 -12.92
C PHE A 191 -2.80 7.91 -11.61
N LEU A 192 -1.93 8.51 -10.79
CA LEU A 192 -2.33 9.19 -9.56
C LEU A 192 -3.27 10.36 -9.85
N GLU A 193 -2.90 11.26 -10.77
CA GLU A 193 -3.70 12.45 -11.15
C GLU A 193 -5.10 12.06 -11.67
N LYS A 194 -5.18 11.00 -12.49
CA LYS A 194 -6.45 10.48 -13.03
C LYS A 194 -7.34 9.79 -11.99
N ASN A 195 -6.79 9.42 -10.83
CA ASN A 195 -7.48 8.70 -9.77
C ASN A 195 -7.35 9.39 -8.40
N ALA A 196 -7.04 10.69 -8.37
CA ALA A 196 -6.92 11.50 -7.16
C ALA A 196 -8.28 11.69 -6.45
#